data_AF-A0A964IEU1-F1
#
_entry.id   AF-A0A964IEU1-F1
#
_cell.length_a   1.000
_cell.length_b   1.000
_cell.length_c   1.000
_cell.angle_alpha   90.00
_cell.angle_beta   90.00
_cell.angle_gamma   90.00
#
_symmetry.space_group_name_H-M   'P 1'
#
loop_
_entity.id
_entity.type
_entity.pdbx_description
1 polymer ?
#
loop_
_entity_poly.entity_id
_entity_poly.type
_entity_poly.pdbx_seq_one_letter_code
_entity_poly.pdbx_strand_id
1 'polypeptide(L)' 'MHLIMSAVEDGTVAGPGLRAIETVIAFLVIPVVIFLVIAGLSWVASAPRKRKTQSSITSIH' A
#
# COMPACT_ATOMS: atom_id res chain seq x y z
N MET A 1 28.96 -28.97 27.38
CA MET A 1 27.90 -28.47 26.48
C MET A 1 27.90 -26.94 26.52
N HIS A 2 28.77 -26.27 25.77
CA HIS A 2 28.87 -24.79 25.73
C HIS A 2 29.12 -24.25 24.30
N LEU A 3 29.11 -25.10 23.28
CA LEU A 3 29.50 -24.70 21.90
C LEU A 3 28.34 -24.26 21.00
N ILE A 4 27.08 -24.41 21.44
CA ILE A 4 25.90 -24.14 20.58
C ILE A 4 25.25 -22.79 20.90
N MET A 5 25.45 -22.25 22.11
CA MET A 5 24.89 -20.95 22.52
C MET A 5 25.66 -19.76 21.92
N SER A 6 26.94 -19.93 21.61
CA SER A 6 27.82 -18.84 21.12
C SER A 6 27.57 -18.43 19.66
N ALA A 7 26.77 -19.19 18.91
CA ALA A 7 26.53 -18.98 17.48
C ALA A 7 25.17 -18.30 17.16
N VAL A 8 24.34 -18.08 18.17
CA VAL A 8 23.06 -17.37 18.04
C VAL A 8 23.36 -15.90 18.27
N GLU A 9 23.56 -15.15 17.18
CA GLU A 9 23.75 -13.70 17.23
C GLU A 9 22.48 -13.02 17.77
N ASP A 10 22.65 -11.92 18.48
CA ASP A 10 21.52 -11.14 18.99
C ASP A 10 20.60 -10.71 17.83
N GLY A 11 19.29 -10.91 17.97
CA GLY A 11 18.30 -10.72 16.90
C GLY A 11 18.02 -11.92 16.00
N THR A 12 18.73 -13.04 16.13
CA THR A 12 18.42 -14.30 15.39
C THR A 12 17.35 -15.15 16.08
N VAL A 13 17.08 -14.88 17.36
CA VAL A 13 15.97 -15.49 18.10
C VAL A 13 14.72 -14.67 17.84
N ALA A 14 13.70 -15.30 17.23
CA ALA A 14 12.42 -14.67 17.04
C ALA A 14 11.81 -14.26 18.39
N GLY A 15 11.47 -12.98 18.54
CA GLY A 15 10.72 -12.47 19.68
C GLY A 15 9.31 -13.07 19.74
N PRO A 16 8.53 -12.72 20.79
CA PRO A 16 7.14 -13.13 20.89
C PRO A 16 6.38 -12.81 19.59
N GLY A 17 5.71 -13.81 19.03
CA GLY A 17 4.92 -13.65 17.82
C GLY A 17 3.74 -12.69 18.03
N LEU A 18 3.32 -12.04 16.95
CA LEU A 18 2.11 -11.21 16.95
C LEU A 18 0.89 -12.05 17.36
N ARG A 19 -0.05 -11.42 18.08
CA ARG A 19 -1.35 -12.02 18.37
C ARG A 19 -2.13 -12.21 17.07
N ALA A 20 -3.00 -13.22 17.02
CA ALA A 20 -3.80 -13.52 15.82
C ALA A 20 -4.51 -12.28 15.23
N ILE A 21 -5.09 -11.44 16.09
CA ILE A 21 -5.76 -10.21 15.65
C ILE A 21 -4.79 -9.18 15.05
N GLU A 22 -3.60 -9.06 15.61
CA GLU A 22 -2.56 -8.15 15.11
C GLU A 22 -2.07 -8.62 13.75
N THR A 23 -1.89 -9.93 13.56
CA THR A 23 -1.53 -10.51 12.26
C THR A 23 -2.60 -10.23 11.20
N VAL A 24 -3.88 -10.42 11.52
CA VAL A 24 -4.99 -10.11 10.60
C VAL A 24 -5.00 -8.63 10.25
N ILE A 25 -4.84 -7.75 11.23
CA ILE A 25 -4.81 -6.31 10.97
C ILE A 25 -3.61 -5.94 10.09
N ALA A 26 -2.42 -6.40 10.45
CA ALA A 26 -1.16 -6.05 9.79
C ALA A 26 -1.10 -6.52 8.34
N PHE A 27 -1.52 -7.75 8.07
CA PHE A 27 -1.32 -8.38 6.76
C PHE A 27 -2.56 -8.43 5.88
N LEU A 28 -3.75 -8.14 6.42
CA LEU A 28 -4.99 -8.14 5.63
C LEU A 28 -5.70 -6.79 5.67
N VAL A 29 -5.96 -6.25 6.86
CA VAL A 29 -6.73 -5.00 6.99
C VAL A 29 -5.95 -3.81 6.46
N ILE A 30 -4.70 -3.60 6.90
CA ILE A 30 -3.88 -2.45 6.46
C ILE A 30 -3.71 -2.43 4.93
N PRO A 31 -3.31 -3.54 4.27
CA PRO A 31 -3.19 -3.55 2.81
C PRO A 31 -4.49 -3.24 2.08
N VAL A 32 -5.62 -3.82 2.52
CA VAL A 32 -6.94 -3.56 1.92
C VAL A 32 -7.35 -2.10 2.08
N VAL A 33 -7.14 -1.52 3.26
CA VAL A 33 -7.44 -0.09 3.50
C VAL A 33 -6.62 0.80 2.59
N ILE A 34 -5.31 0.57 2.46
CA ILE A 34 -4.45 1.34 1.55
C ILE A 34 -4.95 1.23 0.11
N PHE A 35 -5.29 0.02 -0.34
CA PHE A 35 -5.86 -0.20 -1.67
C PHE A 35 -7.14 0.61 -1.89
N LEU A 36 -8.08 0.56 -0.93
CA LEU A 36 -9.34 1.29 -1.02
C LEU A 36 -9.14 2.81 -1.04
N VAL A 37 -8.20 3.33 -0.27
CA VAL A 37 -7.84 4.75 -0.29
C VAL A 37 -7.34 5.15 -1.68
N ILE A 38 -6.39 4.40 -2.24
CA ILE A 38 -5.84 4.68 -3.58
C ILE A 38 -6.94 4.57 -4.64
N ALA A 39 -7.72 3.50 -4.61
CA ALA A 39 -8.84 3.28 -5.53
C ALA A 39 -9.85 4.43 -5.48
N GLY A 40 -10.22 4.88 -4.27
CA GLY A 40 -11.11 6.03 -4.07
C GLY A 40 -10.53 7.32 -4.63
N LEU A 41 -9.25 7.61 -4.37
CA LEU A 41 -8.57 8.78 -4.92
C LEU A 41 -8.48 8.72 -6.45
N SER A 42 -8.13 7.56 -7.02
CA SER A 42 -8.09 7.34 -8.47
C SER A 42 -9.46 7.51 -9.12
N TRP A 43 -10.53 7.05 -8.45
CA TRP A 43 -11.90 7.20 -8.93
C TRP A 43 -12.31 8.67 -8.99
N VAL A 44 -12.06 9.43 -7.92
CA VAL A 44 -12.31 10.88 -7.90
C VAL A 44 -11.48 11.61 -8.96
N ALA A 45 -10.20 11.26 -9.12
CA ALA A 45 -9.31 11.87 -10.10
C ALA A 45 -9.68 11.55 -11.56
N SER A 46 -10.33 10.41 -11.81
CA SER A 46 -10.75 9.94 -13.14
C SER A 46 -12.04 10.60 -13.63
N ALA A 47 -12.69 11.43 -12.81
CA ALA A 47 -13.86 12.17 -13.24
C ALA A 47 -13.56 12.96 -14.54
N PRO A 48 -14.42 12.88 -15.57
CA PRO A 48 -14.16 13.50 -16.85
C PRO A 48 -14.04 15.01 -16.66
N ARG A 49 -12.81 15.51 -16.76
CA ARG A 49 -12.57 16.95 -16.87
C ARG A 49 -13.29 17.40 -18.14
N LYS A 50 -14.20 18.38 -18.03
CA LYS A 50 -14.90 18.95 -19.19
C LYS A 50 -13.85 19.22 -20.27
N ARG A 51 -13.99 18.55 -21.43
CA ARG A 51 -13.14 18.79 -22.60
C ARG A 51 -13.11 20.29 -22.79
N LYS A 52 -11.93 20.90 -22.70
CA LYS A 52 -11.77 22.28 -23.15
C LYS A 52 -12.24 22.27 -24.60
N THR A 53 -13.31 23.03 -24.89
CA THR A 53 -13.81 23.24 -26.25
C THR A 53 -12.60 23.39 -27.16
N GLN A 54 -12.50 22.49 -28.14
CA GLN A 54 -11.48 22.56 -29.16
C GLN A 54 -11.56 23.98 -29.72
N SER A 55 -10.53 24.78 -29.46
CA SER A 55 -10.51 26.19 -29.84
C SER A 55 -10.75 26.24 -31.34
N SER A 56 -11.83 26.88 -31.76
CA SER A 56 -12.27 27.04 -33.15
C SER A 56 -11.32 27.93 -33.98
N ILE A 57 -10.03 27.97 -33.64
CA ILE A 57 -9.00 28.78 -34.29
C ILE A 57 -8.22 27.95 -35.34
N THR A 58 -8.39 26.63 -35.38
CA THR A 58 -7.93 25.80 -36.52
C THR A 58 -9.10 25.52 -37.47
N SER A 59 -9.61 26.58 -38.08
CA SER A 59 -10.47 26.52 -39.25
C SER A 59 -10.03 27.67 -40.16
N ILE A 60 -8.93 27.44 -40.88
CA ILE A 60 -8.51 28.34 -41.96
C ILE A 60 -9.20 27.82 -43.21
N HIS A 61 -10.12 28.61 -43.74
CA HIS A 61 -10.66 28.49 -45.10
C HIS A 61 -10.50 29.84 -45.79
#